data_AF-A0A7S4RFX1-F1
#
_entry.id   AF-A0A7S4RFX1-F1
#
_cell.length_a   1.000
_cell.length_b   1.000
_cell.length_c   1.000
_cell.angle_alpha   90.00
_cell.angle_beta   90.00
_cell.angle_gamma   90.00
#
_symmetry.space_group_name_H-M   'P 1'
#
loop_
_entity.id
_entity.type
_entity.pdbx_description
1 polymer ?
#
loop_
_entity_poly.entity_id
_entity_poly.type
_entity_poly.pdbx_seq_one_letter_code
_entity_poly.pdbx_strand_id
1 'polypeptide(L)'
;EMGEISKALMFTWDVNLPNNPRVTSLPEVYLQQCGSIEVSTTVEEADFVLFHGSEVWYRGPSHDSTSLSPFITAGTFDNAVHDILQQCVERELPAICANPDYIVQTPSGDGIAHMPGKLANYYEELGGTVTWFGKPGVEHFEACVAKLGLDKNR
;
A
#
# COMPACT_ATOMS: atom_id res chain seq x y z
N GLU A 1 -26.11 -11.51 -1.63
CA GLU A 1 -26.09 -10.10 -1.20
C GLU A 1 -24.87 -9.44 -1.83
N MET A 2 -25.01 -8.25 -2.41
CA MET A 2 -23.81 -7.47 -2.76
C MET A 2 -23.23 -7.01 -1.42
N GLY A 3 -22.03 -7.47 -1.08
CA GLY A 3 -21.35 -7.04 0.15
C GLY A 3 -21.20 -5.53 0.18
N GLU A 4 -21.11 -4.96 1.39
CA GLU A 4 -20.79 -3.56 1.58
C GLU A 4 -19.46 -3.23 0.88
N ILE A 5 -19.42 -2.13 0.12
CA ILE A 5 -18.22 -1.69 -0.58
C ILE A 5 -17.34 -0.96 0.42
N SER A 6 -16.09 -1.40 0.59
CA SER A 6 -15.11 -0.70 1.42
C SER A 6 -14.23 0.22 0.58
N LYS A 7 -13.79 1.35 1.16
CA LYS A 7 -12.91 2.33 0.52
C LYS A 7 -11.52 2.33 1.12
N ALA A 8 -10.51 2.12 0.28
CA ALA A 8 -9.11 2.12 0.66
C ALA A 8 -8.44 3.45 0.36
N LEU A 9 -7.82 4.07 1.37
CA LEU A 9 -6.80 5.09 1.14
C LEU A 9 -5.53 4.39 0.67
N MET A 10 -5.28 4.40 -0.63
CA MET A 10 -4.30 3.52 -1.26
C MET A 10 -2.98 4.24 -1.56
N PHE A 11 -1.93 3.86 -0.85
CA PHE A 11 -0.55 4.17 -1.22
C PHE A 11 -0.06 3.15 -2.25
N THR A 12 0.38 3.61 -3.42
CA THR A 12 0.73 2.74 -4.55
C THR A 12 1.85 3.33 -5.42
N TRP A 13 2.15 2.64 -6.51
CA TRP A 13 3.11 3.05 -7.53
C TRP A 13 2.53 4.15 -8.42
N ASP A 14 3.37 5.08 -8.86
CA ASP A 14 2.92 6.19 -9.69
C ASP A 14 2.56 5.70 -11.10
N VAL A 15 1.26 5.68 -11.40
CA VAL A 15 0.71 5.29 -12.71
C VAL A 15 0.87 6.37 -13.78
N ASN A 16 1.14 7.62 -13.37
CA ASN A 16 1.36 8.74 -14.27
C ASN A 16 2.83 8.87 -14.66
N LEU A 17 3.75 8.24 -13.92
CA LEU A 17 5.17 8.18 -14.28
C LEU A 17 5.37 7.31 -15.54
N PRO A 18 5.89 7.86 -16.66
CA PRO A 18 6.04 7.11 -17.89
C PRO A 18 6.92 5.87 -17.73
N ASN A 19 6.42 4.71 -18.19
CA ASN A 19 7.14 3.43 -18.14
C ASN A 19 7.62 3.03 -16.74
N ASN A 20 6.86 3.37 -15.70
CA ASN A 20 7.20 2.97 -14.34
C ASN A 20 7.20 1.43 -14.18
N PRO A 21 8.36 0.77 -14.00
CA PRO A 21 8.45 -0.68 -14.01
C PRO A 21 7.84 -1.33 -12.76
N ARG A 22 7.49 -0.54 -11.74
CA ARG A 22 6.83 -1.00 -10.52
C ARG A 22 5.32 -1.18 -10.69
N VAL A 23 4.72 -0.56 -11.71
CA VAL A 23 3.29 -0.68 -11.99
C VAL A 23 3.04 -2.01 -12.70
N THR A 24 2.53 -2.99 -11.95
CA THR A 24 2.16 -4.32 -12.48
C THR A 24 0.70 -4.39 -12.94
N SER A 25 -0.16 -3.53 -12.39
CA SER A 25 -1.56 -3.36 -12.77
C SER A 25 -2.05 -1.97 -12.34
N LEU A 26 -3.12 -1.47 -12.96
CA LEU A 26 -3.81 -0.27 -12.46
C LEU A 26 -4.37 -0.52 -11.04
N PRO A 27 -4.37 0.49 -10.14
CA PRO A 27 -4.90 0.37 -8.78
C PRO A 27 -6.30 -0.23 -8.71
N GLU A 28 -7.22 0.17 -9.59
CA GLU A 28 -8.59 -0.35 -9.63
C GLU A 28 -8.64 -1.82 -10.03
N VAL A 29 -7.81 -2.21 -11.00
CA VAL A 29 -7.72 -3.62 -11.44
C VAL A 29 -7.15 -4.49 -10.33
N TYR A 30 -6.19 -3.97 -9.55
CA TYR A 30 -5.67 -4.65 -8.37
C TYR A 30 -6.78 -4.83 -7.32
N LEU A 31 -7.50 -3.77 -6.96
CA LEU A 31 -8.53 -3.81 -5.90
C LEU A 31 -9.73 -4.70 -6.28
N GLN A 32 -10.11 -4.76 -7.56
CA GLN A 32 -11.14 -5.70 -8.05
C GLN A 32 -10.79 -7.17 -7.77
N GLN A 33 -9.50 -7.52 -7.71
CA GLN A 33 -9.05 -8.88 -7.36
C GLN A 33 -9.08 -9.13 -5.84
N CYS A 34 -9.13 -8.07 -5.03
CA CYS A 34 -9.18 -8.12 -3.58
C CYS A 34 -10.61 -8.17 -3.01
N GLY A 35 -11.63 -8.00 -3.85
CA GLY A 35 -13.04 -8.02 -3.48
C GLY A 35 -13.76 -6.72 -3.86
N SER A 36 -14.83 -6.39 -3.12
CA SER A 36 -15.61 -5.16 -3.30
C SER A 36 -14.91 -3.97 -2.63
N ILE A 37 -13.76 -3.55 -3.18
CA ILE A 37 -12.95 -2.44 -2.66
C ILE A 37 -12.80 -1.34 -3.72
N GLU A 38 -13.09 -0.10 -3.32
CA GLU A 38 -12.87 1.11 -4.11
C GLU A 38 -11.73 1.96 -3.54
N VAL A 39 -11.21 2.90 -4.34
CA VAL A 39 -10.20 3.86 -3.88
C VAL A 39 -10.91 5.05 -3.21
N SER A 40 -10.42 5.46 -2.04
CA SER A 40 -10.85 6.73 -1.43
C SER A 40 -10.15 7.92 -2.10
N THR A 41 -10.92 8.96 -2.37
CA THR A 41 -10.44 10.24 -2.91
C THR A 41 -10.02 11.20 -1.79
N THR A 42 -10.56 11.02 -0.59
CA THR A 42 -10.21 11.79 0.61
C THR A 42 -9.92 10.88 1.80
N VAL A 43 -9.37 11.46 2.87
CA VAL A 43 -9.15 10.73 4.12
C VAL A 43 -10.49 10.40 4.77
N GLU A 44 -11.48 11.31 4.73
CA GLU A 44 -12.76 11.20 5.45
C GLU A 44 -13.66 10.06 4.99
N GLU A 45 -13.58 9.68 3.71
CA GLU A 45 -14.38 8.57 3.17
C GLU A 45 -13.68 7.22 3.20
N ALA A 46 -12.42 7.16 3.65
CA ALA A 46 -11.69 5.91 3.74
C ALA A 46 -12.19 5.06 4.91
N ASP A 47 -12.24 3.74 4.71
CA ASP A 47 -12.51 2.76 5.75
C ASP A 47 -11.21 2.16 6.32
N PHE A 48 -10.15 2.14 5.51
CA PHE A 48 -8.83 1.66 5.90
C PHE A 48 -7.72 2.24 5.01
N VAL A 49 -6.47 2.13 5.46
CA VAL A 49 -5.28 2.48 4.69
C VAL A 49 -4.66 1.24 4.06
N LEU A 50 -4.26 1.31 2.79
CA LEU A 50 -3.56 0.22 2.11
C LEU A 50 -2.16 0.65 1.66
N PHE A 51 -1.14 0.09 2.31
CA PHE A 51 0.26 0.24 1.91
C PHE A 51 0.65 -0.84 0.91
N HIS A 52 0.46 -0.54 -0.39
CA HIS A 52 0.80 -1.42 -1.51
C HIS A 52 2.08 -0.97 -2.25
N GLY A 53 2.24 0.34 -2.42
CA GLY A 53 3.40 1.00 -3.04
C GLY A 53 3.76 2.28 -2.30
N SER A 54 4.82 2.96 -2.72
CA SER A 54 5.45 4.04 -1.95
C SER A 54 5.75 5.32 -2.75
N GLU A 55 5.08 5.52 -3.88
CA GLU A 55 5.32 6.70 -4.75
C GLU A 55 4.22 7.74 -4.67
N VAL A 56 2.96 7.30 -4.57
CA VAL A 56 1.80 8.17 -4.53
C VAL A 56 0.76 7.67 -3.54
N TRP A 57 -0.01 8.58 -2.95
CA TRP A 57 -1.39 8.30 -2.57
C TRP A 57 -2.28 8.49 -3.80
N TYR A 58 -2.91 7.42 -4.27
CA TYR A 58 -3.79 7.43 -5.43
C TYR A 58 -5.23 7.78 -5.04
N ARG A 59 -5.86 8.73 -5.75
CA ARG A 59 -7.16 9.33 -5.39
C ARG A 59 -8.25 9.07 -6.44
N GLY A 60 -8.19 7.90 -7.08
CA GLY A 60 -9.28 7.38 -7.90
C GLY A 60 -9.11 7.56 -9.42
N PRO A 61 -10.16 7.23 -10.20
CA PRO A 61 -10.08 6.86 -11.61
C PRO A 61 -9.75 8.02 -12.57
N SER A 62 -9.72 9.26 -12.07
CA SER A 62 -9.17 10.41 -12.80
C SER A 62 -7.64 10.37 -12.88
N HIS A 63 -7.00 9.38 -12.25
CA HIS A 63 -5.56 9.30 -12.03
C HIS A 63 -4.99 10.48 -11.23
N ASP A 64 -5.84 11.12 -10.42
CA ASP A 64 -5.40 12.09 -9.44
C ASP A 64 -4.58 11.39 -8.35
N SER A 65 -3.51 12.05 -7.90
CA SER A 65 -2.60 11.48 -6.92
C SER A 65 -1.84 12.57 -6.17
N THR A 66 -1.53 12.28 -4.91
CA THR A 66 -0.60 13.07 -4.11
C THR A 66 0.75 12.37 -4.12
N SER A 67 1.77 13.06 -4.62
CA SER A 67 3.14 12.56 -4.67
C SER A 67 3.72 12.35 -3.27
N LEU A 68 4.42 11.23 -3.09
CA LEU A 68 5.26 10.93 -1.92
C LEU A 68 6.75 11.10 -2.28
N SER A 69 7.10 11.78 -3.38
CA SER A 69 8.38 11.58 -4.08
C SER A 69 9.69 11.83 -3.30
N PRO A 70 9.80 12.55 -2.16
CA PRO A 70 11.03 12.41 -1.38
C PRO A 70 11.11 11.06 -0.65
N PHE A 71 9.99 10.39 -0.36
CA PHE A 71 9.98 9.15 0.40
C PHE A 71 10.68 7.99 -0.33
N ILE A 72 10.31 7.66 -1.57
CA ILE A 72 10.87 6.48 -2.24
C ILE A 72 12.39 6.56 -2.40
N THR A 73 12.95 7.76 -2.55
CA THR A 73 14.39 7.97 -2.75
C THR A 73 15.15 8.30 -1.46
N ALA A 74 14.62 9.19 -0.62
CA ALA A 74 15.31 9.68 0.59
C ALA A 74 14.83 9.01 1.87
N GLY A 75 13.67 8.35 1.85
CA GLY A 75 13.09 7.67 3.01
C GLY A 75 12.63 8.64 4.10
N THR A 76 12.40 9.90 3.73
CA THR A 76 11.95 10.97 4.61
C THR A 76 10.43 11.08 4.57
N PHE A 77 9.83 11.21 5.75
CA PHE A 77 8.42 11.56 5.91
C PHE A 77 8.33 13.07 5.97
N ASP A 78 8.19 13.72 4.80
CA ASP A 78 7.95 15.16 4.77
C ASP A 78 6.57 15.50 5.35
N ASN A 79 6.27 16.80 5.47
CA ASN A 79 5.00 17.24 6.03
C ASN A 79 3.81 16.67 5.25
N ALA A 80 3.89 16.49 3.93
CA ALA A 80 2.78 15.95 3.16
C ALA A 80 2.47 14.49 3.54
N VAL A 81 3.50 13.64 3.59
CA VAL A 81 3.33 12.23 4.01
C VAL A 81 2.90 12.15 5.47
N HIS A 82 3.55 12.92 6.34
CA HIS A 82 3.23 12.98 7.77
C HIS A 82 1.78 13.40 8.00
N ASP A 83 1.33 14.51 7.40
CA ASP A 83 0.01 15.08 7.62
C ASP A 83 -1.10 14.13 7.13
N ILE A 84 -0.91 13.42 6.02
CA ILE A 84 -1.87 12.42 5.53
C ILE A 84 -1.99 11.26 6.51
N LEU A 85 -0.85 10.72 6.95
CA LEU A 85 -0.83 9.59 7.88
C LEU A 85 -1.38 9.98 9.26
N GLN A 86 -1.06 11.18 9.74
CA GLN A 86 -1.58 11.72 10.99
C GLN A 86 -3.11 11.86 10.95
N GLN A 87 -3.68 12.38 9.85
CA GLN A 87 -5.14 12.42 9.67
C GLN A 87 -5.79 11.03 9.67
N CYS A 88 -5.11 10.03 9.09
CA CYS A 88 -5.60 8.65 9.11
C CYS A 88 -5.59 8.05 10.53
N VAL A 89 -4.54 8.33 11.32
CA VAL A 89 -4.47 7.93 12.74
C VAL A 89 -5.56 8.62 13.56
N GLU A 90 -5.79 9.91 13.36
CA GLU A 90 -6.85 10.67 14.05
C GLU A 90 -8.25 10.14 13.76
N ARG A 91 -8.44 9.52 12.59
CA ARG A 91 -9.67 8.80 12.21
C ARG A 91 -9.69 7.35 12.68
N GLU A 92 -8.66 6.89 13.39
CA GLU A 92 -8.50 5.52 13.87
C GLU A 92 -8.59 4.50 12.73
N LEU A 93 -8.14 4.86 11.52
CA LEU A 93 -8.23 3.97 10.36
C LEU A 93 -7.32 2.76 10.57
N PRO A 94 -7.84 1.52 10.48
CA PRO A 94 -6.97 0.34 10.40
C PRO A 94 -6.17 0.41 9.10
N ALA A 95 -4.94 -0.10 9.14
CA ALA A 95 -4.09 -0.17 7.96
C ALA A 95 -3.72 -1.61 7.61
N ILE A 96 -3.50 -1.86 6.31
CA ILE A 96 -2.98 -3.11 5.78
C ILE A 96 -1.65 -2.82 5.09
N CYS A 97 -0.59 -3.50 5.51
CA CYS A 97 0.68 -3.52 4.80
C CYS A 97 0.73 -4.74 3.88
N ALA A 98 0.54 -4.54 2.58
CA ALA A 98 0.55 -5.61 1.57
C ALA A 98 1.97 -5.87 1.00
N ASN A 99 2.91 -4.98 1.29
CA ASN A 99 4.32 -5.11 0.96
C ASN A 99 5.16 -4.74 2.19
N PRO A 100 5.59 -5.74 2.99
CA PRO A 100 6.29 -5.50 4.25
C PRO A 100 7.77 -5.13 4.09
N ASP A 101 8.30 -5.10 2.86
CA ASP A 101 9.69 -4.72 2.64
C ASP A 101 9.91 -3.25 3.08
N TYR A 102 11.04 -2.97 3.73
CA TYR A 102 11.40 -1.62 4.16
C TYR A 102 12.21 -0.89 3.08
N ILE A 103 13.09 -1.64 2.41
CA ILE A 103 13.96 -1.17 1.34
C ILE A 103 14.13 -2.27 0.30
N VAL A 104 14.45 -1.89 -0.93
CA VAL A 104 14.93 -2.77 -1.98
C VAL A 104 16.12 -2.14 -2.68
N GLN A 105 17.04 -2.94 -3.20
CA GLN A 105 18.08 -2.44 -4.09
C GLN A 105 17.44 -2.03 -5.43
N THR A 106 17.86 -0.89 -6.00
CA THR A 106 17.38 -0.48 -7.32
C THR A 106 17.77 -1.51 -8.39
N PRO A 107 16.99 -1.67 -9.48
CA PRO A 107 17.35 -2.61 -10.54
C PRO A 107 18.72 -2.32 -11.19
N SER A 108 19.17 -1.07 -11.19
CA SER A 108 20.51 -0.64 -11.61
C SER A 108 21.63 -1.05 -10.64
N GLY A 109 21.28 -1.41 -9.40
CA GLY A 109 22.21 -1.85 -8.37
C GLY A 109 22.97 -0.73 -7.65
N ASP A 110 22.77 0.52 -8.05
CA ASP A 110 23.49 1.71 -7.61
C ASP A 110 22.86 2.45 -6.41
N GLY A 111 21.71 1.97 -5.93
CA GLY A 111 21.01 2.61 -4.83
C GLY A 111 19.98 1.71 -4.15
N ILE A 112 19.26 2.32 -3.23
CA ILE A 112 18.10 1.72 -2.55
C ILE A 112 16.85 2.53 -2.86
N ALA A 113 15.70 1.88 -2.82
CA ALA A 113 14.40 2.52 -2.80
C ALA A 113 13.66 2.14 -1.51
N HIS A 114 12.94 3.09 -0.92
CA HIS A 114 12.14 2.86 0.28
C HIS A 114 10.76 2.31 -0.06
N MET A 115 10.40 1.23 0.62
CA MET A 115 9.26 0.39 0.32
C MET A 115 8.11 0.60 1.32
N PRO A 116 6.89 0.09 1.03
CA PRO A 116 5.68 0.40 1.81
C PRO A 116 5.73 -0.06 3.26
N GLY A 117 6.53 -1.07 3.59
CA GLY A 117 6.73 -1.52 4.98
C GLY A 117 7.28 -0.40 5.87
N LYS A 118 8.08 0.53 5.33
CA LYS A 118 8.56 1.68 6.09
C LYS A 118 7.49 2.74 6.32
N LEU A 119 6.52 2.91 5.40
CA LEU A 119 5.34 3.76 5.64
C LEU A 119 4.42 3.14 6.70
N ALA A 120 4.19 1.83 6.62
CA ALA A 120 3.37 1.10 7.57
C ALA A 120 3.96 1.15 8.99
N ASN A 121 5.27 0.96 9.13
CA ASN A 121 5.94 1.09 10.41
C ASN A 121 5.82 2.51 10.98
N TYR A 122 6.00 3.54 10.15
CA TYR A 122 5.81 4.92 10.58
C TYR A 122 4.35 5.21 11.00
N TYR A 123 3.37 4.59 10.34
CA TYR A 123 1.98 4.68 10.75
C TYR A 123 1.74 4.09 12.15
N GLU A 124 2.39 2.97 12.50
CA GLU A 124 2.37 2.43 13.87
C GLU A 124 3.07 3.36 14.87
N GLU A 125 4.19 3.98 14.50
CA GLU A 125 4.90 4.96 15.35
C GLU A 125 4.05 6.19 15.66
N LEU A 126 3.17 6.59 14.74
CA LEU A 126 2.19 7.66 14.95
C LEU A 126 0.98 7.21 15.82
N GLY A 127 0.85 5.92 16.13
CA GLY A 127 -0.23 5.35 16.95
C GLY A 127 -1.31 4.60 16.16
N GLY A 128 -1.13 4.43 14.85
CA GLY A 128 -2.03 3.63 14.01
C GLY A 128 -1.89 2.12 14.23
N THR A 129 -2.89 1.35 13.78
CA THR A 129 -2.87 -0.12 13.85
C THR A 129 -2.66 -0.71 12.45
N VAL A 130 -1.67 -1.58 12.29
CA VAL A 130 -1.35 -2.22 11.01
C VAL A 130 -1.54 -3.74 11.07
N THR A 131 -2.26 -4.28 10.09
CA THR A 131 -2.21 -5.71 9.74
C THR A 131 -1.15 -5.91 8.67
N TRP A 132 -0.13 -6.69 8.98
CA TRP A 132 1.00 -6.98 8.09
C TRP A 132 0.72 -8.24 7.28
N PHE A 133 0.85 -8.18 5.95
CA PHE A 133 0.71 -9.34 5.07
C PHE A 133 1.85 -9.41 4.06
N GLY A 134 2.60 -10.50 4.10
CA GLY A 134 3.73 -10.75 3.21
C GLY A 134 4.80 -11.58 3.91
N LYS A 135 5.94 -11.77 3.26
CA LYS A 135 7.06 -12.52 3.84
C LYS A 135 7.66 -11.75 5.03
N PRO A 136 8.12 -12.43 6.10
CA PRO A 136 8.17 -13.88 6.29
C PRO A 136 6.89 -14.50 6.91
N GLY A 137 5.77 -13.78 6.98
CA GLY A 137 4.51 -14.25 7.57
C GLY A 137 4.00 -15.54 6.94
N VAL A 138 3.52 -16.47 7.77
CA VAL A 138 3.08 -17.79 7.33
C VAL A 138 1.84 -17.71 6.44
N GLU A 139 0.98 -16.73 6.70
CA GLU A 139 -0.26 -16.46 5.99
C GLU A 139 -0.02 -16.21 4.50
N HIS A 140 1.10 -15.55 4.16
CA HIS A 140 1.51 -15.33 2.77
C HIS A 140 1.79 -16.64 2.05
N PHE A 141 2.55 -17.55 2.68
CA PHE A 141 2.89 -18.84 2.11
C PHE A 141 1.68 -19.79 2.07
N GLU A 142 0.82 -19.77 3.10
CA GLU A 142 -0.44 -20.52 3.10
C GLU A 142 -1.36 -20.07 1.95
N ALA A 143 -1.46 -18.76 1.69
CA ALA A 143 -2.19 -18.24 0.54
C ALA A 143 -1.61 -18.73 -0.80
N CYS A 144 -0.28 -18.80 -0.92
CA CYS A 144 0.37 -19.37 -2.11
C CYS A 144 0.05 -20.87 -2.28
N VAL A 145 0.15 -21.67 -1.22
CA VAL A 145 -0.16 -23.11 -1.23
C VAL A 145 -1.62 -23.35 -1.63
N ALA A 146 -2.54 -22.59 -1.03
CA ALA A 146 -3.97 -22.65 -1.36
C ALA A 146 -4.22 -22.30 -2.84
N LYS A 147 -3.59 -21.23 -3.35
CA LYS A 147 -3.74 -20.81 -4.76
C LYS A 147 -3.19 -21.83 -5.75
N LEU A 148 -2.16 -22.58 -5.38
CA LEU A 148 -1.60 -23.67 -6.18
C LEU A 148 -2.37 -25.00 -6.04
N GLY A 149 -3.35 -25.08 -5.12
CA GLY A 149 -4.08 -26.32 -4.84
C GLY A 149 -3.21 -27.42 -4.22
N LEU A 150 -2.15 -27.05 -3.50
CA LEU A 150 -1.23 -27.98 -2.86
C LEU A 150 -1.67 -28.30 -1.42
N ASP A 151 -1.32 -29.49 -0.92
CA ASP A 151 -1.45 -29.81 0.50
C ASP A 151 -0.30 -29.16 1.28
N LYS A 152 -0.64 -28.39 2.31
CA LYS A 152 0.33 -27.68 3.15
C LYS A 152 1.22 -28.60 4.00
N ASN A 153 0.85 -29.87 4.13
CA ASN A 153 1.57 -30.85 4.95
C ASN A 153 2.48 -31.77 4.13
N ARG A 154 2.64 -31.49 2.83
CA ARG A 154 3.31 -32.39 1.88
C ARG A 154 4.80 -32.10 1.71
#